data_AF-A0A932M0C4-F1
#
_entry.id   AF-A0A932M0C4-F1
#
_cell.length_a   1.000
_cell.length_b   1.000
_cell.length_c   1.000
_cell.angle_alpha   90.00
_cell.angle_beta   90.00
_cell.angle_gamma   90.00
#
_symmetry.space_group_name_H-M   'P 1'
#
loop_
_entity.id
_entity.type
_entity.pdbx_description
1 polymer ?
#
loop_
_entity_poly.entity_id
_entity_poly.type
_entity_poly.pdbx_seq_one_letter_code
_entity_poly.pdbx_strand_id
1 'polypeptide(L)'
;MFNLLKKVRDTLGCWFSAARGVSCEELVRLLIGYVDGTLPAEDRTRLDAHFKDCAHCLSMMRTYRQTIDLSRGVSNNSMPSEVRLRLQRFLKEKIQER
;
A
#
# COMPACT_ATOMS: atom_id res chain seq x y z
N MET A 1 37.40 12.89 -19.44
CA MET A 1 36.63 13.91 -18.69
C MET A 1 35.66 14.59 -19.66
N PHE A 2 34.37 14.20 -19.64
CA PHE A 2 33.18 14.69 -20.41
C PHE A 2 32.25 13.60 -20.99
N ASN A 3 32.52 12.31 -20.76
CA ASN A 3 31.73 11.23 -21.39
C ASN A 3 31.29 10.10 -20.43
N LEU A 4 31.06 10.44 -19.15
CA LEU A 4 30.38 9.55 -18.19
C LEU A 4 29.05 10.13 -17.65
N LEU A 5 28.81 11.44 -17.80
CA LEU A 5 27.59 12.08 -17.30
C LEU A 5 26.37 11.89 -18.22
N LYS A 6 26.55 11.43 -19.46
CA LYS A 6 25.42 11.11 -20.35
C LYS A 6 24.77 9.75 -20.05
N LYS A 7 25.52 8.79 -19.50
CA LYS A 7 25.02 7.41 -19.28
C LYS A 7 24.15 7.26 -18.02
N VAL A 8 24.20 8.25 -17.14
CA VAL A 8 23.34 8.32 -15.94
C VAL A 8 21.91 8.73 -16.28
N ARG A 9 21.69 9.36 -17.45
CA ARG A 9 20.37 9.83 -17.91
C ARG A 9 19.45 8.71 -18.41
N ASP A 10 20.01 7.59 -18.89
CA ASP A 10 19.22 6.49 -19.44
C ASP A 10 19.06 5.31 -18.46
N THR A 11 19.70 5.40 -17.28
CA THR A 11 19.73 4.35 -16.26
C THR A 11 19.08 4.78 -14.93
N LEU A 12 18.60 6.02 -14.83
CA LEU A 12 17.87 6.52 -13.67
C LEU A 12 16.38 6.59 -14.00
N GLY A 13 15.70 5.48 -13.72
CA GLY A 13 14.33 5.57 -13.24
C GLY A 13 14.32 6.49 -12.02
N CYS A 14 13.77 7.69 -12.20
CA CYS A 14 13.37 8.59 -11.12
C CYS A 14 12.25 9.47 -11.66
N TRP A 15 11.07 8.87 -11.80
CA TRP A 15 9.82 9.52 -12.15
C TRP A 15 9.28 10.42 -11.02
N PHE A 16 10.15 10.93 -10.14
CA PHE A 16 9.77 11.88 -9.08
C PHE A 16 9.62 13.32 -9.61
N SER A 17 9.93 13.60 -10.89
CA SER A 17 9.96 14.97 -11.42
C SER A 17 8.90 15.31 -12.49
N ALA A 18 7.86 14.49 -12.67
CA ALA A 18 6.79 14.78 -13.64
C ALA A 18 5.37 14.71 -13.06
N ALA A 19 5.19 15.05 -11.77
CA ALA A 19 3.87 15.35 -11.22
C ALA A 19 3.84 16.80 -10.69
N ARG A 20 3.60 17.76 -11.59
CA ARG A 20 3.03 19.03 -11.14
C ARG A 20 1.60 18.72 -10.69
N GLY A 21 1.38 18.48 -9.40
CA GLY A 21 0.01 18.52 -8.83
C GLY A 21 -0.38 17.49 -7.77
N VAL A 22 0.50 16.62 -7.27
CA VAL A 22 0.15 15.72 -6.14
C VAL A 22 1.16 15.90 -5.03
N SER A 23 0.69 16.33 -3.85
CA SER A 23 1.51 16.42 -2.65
C SER A 23 1.90 15.04 -2.13
N CYS A 24 2.98 14.96 -1.34
CA CYS A 24 3.38 13.72 -0.68
C CYS A 24 2.24 13.12 0.15
N GLU A 25 1.44 13.96 0.80
CA GLU A 25 0.31 13.54 1.62
C GLU A 25 -0.81 12.89 0.79
N GLU A 26 -1.20 13.52 -0.33
CA GLU A 26 -2.21 12.99 -1.23
C GLU A 26 -1.79 11.65 -1.84
N LEU A 27 -0.51 11.53 -2.22
CA LEU A 27 0.05 10.27 -2.70
C LEU A 27 -0.06 9.18 -1.63
N VAL A 28 0.36 9.47 -0.39
CA VAL A 28 0.29 8.50 0.71
C VAL A 28 -1.14 8.08 0.99
N ARG A 29 -2.10 9.02 1.02
CA ARG A 29 -3.53 8.69 1.20
C ARG A 29 -4.04 7.77 0.10
N LEU A 30 -3.65 8.01 -1.14
CA LEU A 30 -4.02 7.17 -2.28
C LEU A 30 -3.49 5.73 -2.10
N LEU A 31 -2.22 5.58 -1.71
CA LEU A 31 -1.60 4.27 -1.49
C LEU A 31 -2.22 3.52 -0.30
N ILE A 32 -2.49 4.21 0.80
CA ILE A 32 -3.18 3.65 1.97
C ILE A 32 -4.58 3.17 1.55
N GLY A 33 -5.36 4.03 0.91
CA GLY A 33 -6.71 3.67 0.47
C GLY A 33 -6.73 2.48 -0.49
N TYR A 34 -5.72 2.38 -1.37
CA TYR A 34 -5.60 1.25 -2.28
C TYR A 34 -5.32 -0.06 -1.53
N VAL A 35 -4.44 -0.05 -0.53
CA VAL A 35 -4.11 -1.22 0.30
C VAL A 35 -5.27 -1.62 1.19
N ASP A 36 -5.94 -0.65 1.82
CA ASP A 36 -7.06 -0.89 2.73
C ASP A 36 -8.37 -1.17 1.99
N GLY A 37 -8.39 -1.04 0.66
CA GLY A 37 -9.55 -1.29 -0.17
C GLY A 37 -10.66 -0.24 -0.02
N THR A 38 -10.32 0.96 0.44
CA THR A 38 -11.27 2.06 0.71
C THR A 38 -11.33 3.08 -0.44
N LEU A 39 -10.54 2.89 -1.51
CA LEU A 39 -10.64 3.75 -2.69
C LEU A 39 -11.98 3.61 -3.42
N PRO A 40 -12.48 4.69 -4.04
CA PRO A 40 -13.51 4.61 -5.06
C PRO A 40 -13.15 3.60 -6.15
N ALA A 41 -14.14 2.89 -6.67
CA ALA A 41 -13.94 1.81 -7.65
C ALA A 41 -13.22 2.29 -8.94
N GLU A 42 -13.50 3.53 -9.35
CA GLU A 42 -12.85 4.15 -10.51
C GLU A 42 -11.35 4.34 -10.29
N ASP A 43 -10.95 4.93 -9.15
CA ASP A 43 -9.54 5.16 -8.83
C ASP A 43 -8.78 3.85 -8.65
N ARG A 44 -9.42 2.85 -8.03
CA ARG A 44 -8.84 1.51 -7.92
C ARG A 44 -8.58 0.91 -9.31
N THR A 45 -9.54 0.99 -10.22
CA THR A 45 -9.41 0.45 -11.58
C THR A 45 -8.29 1.14 -12.34
N ARG A 46 -8.16 2.47 -12.20
CA ARG A 46 -7.07 3.25 -12.82
C ARG A 46 -5.70 2.86 -12.29
N LEU A 47 -5.57 2.66 -10.98
CA LEU A 47 -4.33 2.17 -10.37
C LEU A 47 -4.00 0.74 -10.78
N ASP A 48 -4.99 -0.15 -10.81
CA ASP A 48 -4.82 -1.53 -11.26
C ASP A 48 -4.32 -1.59 -12.72
N ALA A 49 -4.86 -0.73 -13.60
CA ALA A 49 -4.37 -0.59 -14.97
C ALA A 49 -2.92 -0.09 -14.99
N HIS A 50 -2.60 0.96 -14.23
CA HIS A 50 -1.24 1.48 -14.15
C HIS A 50 -0.22 0.44 -13.65
N PHE A 51 -0.57 -0.38 -12.66
CA PHE A 51 0.32 -1.43 -12.16
C PHE A 51 0.54 -2.57 -13.16
N LYS A 52 -0.40 -2.81 -14.09
CA LYS A 52 -0.20 -3.76 -15.18
C LYS A 52 0.81 -3.23 -16.20
N ASP A 53 0.75 -1.93 -16.49
CA ASP A 53 1.57 -1.31 -17.53
C ASP A 53 2.93 -0.78 -17.04
N CYS A 54 3.12 -0.66 -15.71
CA CYS A 54 4.34 -0.12 -15.10
C CYS A 54 4.95 -1.07 -14.06
N ALA A 55 5.96 -1.84 -14.47
CA ALA A 55 6.68 -2.77 -13.61
C ALA A 55 7.34 -2.09 -12.39
N HIS A 56 7.80 -0.84 -12.53
CA HIS A 56 8.41 -0.09 -11.44
C HIS A 56 7.39 0.21 -10.32
N CYS A 57 6.21 0.72 -10.69
CA CYS A 57 5.16 1.03 -9.72
C CYS A 57 4.56 -0.23 -9.09
N LEU A 58 4.46 -1.33 -9.85
CA LEU A 58 4.09 -2.63 -9.29
C LEU A 58 5.12 -3.12 -8.26
N SER A 59 6.41 -2.98 -8.56
CA SER A 59 7.49 -3.34 -7.62
C SER A 59 7.43 -2.47 -6.36
N MET A 60 7.26 -1.16 -6.51
CA MET A 60 7.10 -0.22 -5.39
C MET A 60 5.92 -0.63 -4.50
N MET A 61 4.77 -0.98 -5.08
CA MET A 61 3.61 -1.44 -4.31
C MET A 61 3.84 -2.76 -3.59
N ARG A 62 4.61 -3.68 -4.16
CA ARG A 62 5.02 -4.91 -3.47
C ARG A 62 5.86 -4.60 -2.24
N THR A 63 6.87 -3.73 -2.39
CA THR A 63 7.70 -3.27 -1.26
C THR A 63 6.87 -2.55 -0.21
N TYR A 64 5.97 -1.66 -0.60
CA TYR A 64 5.09 -0.95 0.33
C TYR A 64 4.23 -1.91 1.17
N ARG A 65 3.61 -2.93 0.54
CA ARG A 65 2.87 -3.98 1.25
C ARG A 65 3.76 -4.77 2.21
N GLN A 66 4.96 -5.15 1.78
CA GLN A 66 5.92 -5.83 2.65
C GLN A 66 6.30 -4.98 3.87
N THR A 67 6.51 -3.67 3.70
CA THR A 67 6.79 -2.76 4.82
C THR A 67 5.62 -2.74 5.83
N ILE A 68 4.38 -2.73 5.35
CA ILE A 68 3.19 -2.81 6.21
C ILE A 68 3.18 -4.13 6.98
N ASP A 69 3.39 -5.26 6.31
CA ASP A 69 3.38 -6.58 6.94
C ASP A 69 4.48 -6.73 7.99
N LEU A 70 5.69 -6.27 7.70
CA LEU A 70 6.80 -6.24 8.65
C LEU A 70 6.48 -5.35 9.86
N SER A 71 5.91 -4.17 9.63
CA SER A 71 5.52 -3.24 10.70
C SER A 71 4.43 -3.82 11.60
N ARG A 72 3.47 -4.56 11.03
CA ARG A 72 2.45 -5.31 11.77
C ARG A 72 3.06 -6.46 12.58
N GLY A 73 4.03 -7.17 12.02
CA GLY A 73 4.74 -8.26 12.69
C GLY A 73 5.53 -7.80 13.92
N VAL A 74 6.14 -6.61 13.86
CA VAL A 74 6.80 -5.98 15.02
C VAL A 74 5.77 -5.55 16.07
N SER A 75 4.59 -5.12 15.63
CA SER A 75 3.47 -4.72 16.50
C SER A 75 2.63 -5.92 16.98
N ASN A 76 3.15 -7.15 16.91
CA ASN A 76 2.44 -8.38 17.30
C ASN A 76 2.23 -8.45 18.83
N ASN A 77 1.43 -7.52 19.34
CA ASN A 77 0.82 -7.58 20.64
C ASN A 77 -0.32 -8.59 20.50
N SER A 78 0.01 -9.86 20.67
CA SER A 78 -0.95 -10.95 20.59
C SER A 78 -2.20 -10.58 21.38
N MET A 79 -3.36 -10.59 20.74
CA MET A 79 -4.62 -10.21 21.38
C MET A 79 -4.76 -10.98 22.71
N PRO A 80 -4.90 -10.29 23.85
CA PRO A 80 -5.06 -10.94 25.14
C PRO A 80 -6.20 -11.96 25.09
N SER A 81 -5.99 -13.13 25.70
CA SER A 81 -6.95 -14.23 25.70
C SER A 81 -8.33 -13.79 26.19
N GLU A 82 -8.38 -12.93 27.21
CA GLU A 82 -9.63 -12.37 27.75
C GLU A 82 -10.44 -11.60 26.70
N VAL A 83 -9.78 -10.73 25.93
CA VAL A 83 -10.45 -9.96 24.86
C VAL A 83 -10.95 -10.91 23.77
N ARG A 84 -10.14 -11.90 23.39
CA ARG A 84 -10.50 -12.92 22.39
C ARG A 84 -11.74 -13.72 22.84
N LEU A 85 -11.78 -14.19 24.07
CA LEU A 85 -12.88 -14.98 24.61
C LEU A 85 -14.17 -14.16 24.69
N ARG A 86 -14.09 -12.92 25.17
CA ARG A 86 -15.23 -12.00 25.22
C ARG A 86 -15.81 -11.74 23.82
N LEU A 87 -14.95 -11.50 22.83
CA LEU A 87 -15.35 -11.28 21.45
C LEU A 87 -15.99 -12.54 20.84
N GLN A 88 -15.39 -13.72 21.05
CA GLN A 88 -15.93 -14.99 20.56
C GLN A 88 -17.32 -15.29 21.12
N ARG A 89 -17.55 -15.05 22.43
CA ARG A 89 -18.86 -15.22 23.05
C ARG A 89 -19.90 -14.30 22.39
N PHE A 90 -19.59 -13.01 22.30
CA PHE A 90 -20.48 -12.02 21.67
C PHE A 90 -20.83 -12.37 20.22
N LEU A 91 -19.84 -12.79 19.41
CA LEU A 91 -20.08 -13.16 18.01
C LEU A 91 -20.94 -14.43 17.89
N LYS A 92 -20.73 -15.43 18.75
CA LYS A 92 -21.58 -16.64 18.77
C LYS A 92 -23.04 -16.28 19.03
N GLU A 93 -23.29 -15.47 20.05
CA GLU A 93 -24.64 -14.98 20.38
C GLU A 93 -25.27 -14.25 19.17
N LYS A 94 -24.56 -13.29 18.58
CA LYS A 94 -25.12 -12.45 17.50
C LYS A 94 -25.28 -13.15 16.15
N ILE A 95 -24.44 -14.14 15.85
CA ILE A 95 -24.52 -14.89 14.59
C ILE A 95 -25.57 -16.00 14.66
N GLN A 96 -25.81 -16.59 15.85
CA GLN A 96 -26.82 -17.63 16.05
C GLN A 96 -28.25 -17.07 16.22
N GLU A 97 -28.38 -15.78 16.52
CA GLU A 97 -29.66 -15.05 16.59
C GLU A 97 -30.19 -14.59 15.20
N ARG A 98 -29.51 -14.92 14.10
CA ARG A 98 -29.96 -14.68 12.72
C ARG A 98 -30.43 -15.97 12.06
#